data_AF-A0AAV0BHR9-F1
#
_entry.id   AF-A0AAV0BHR9-F1
#
_cell.length_a   1.000
_cell.length_b   1.000
_cell.length_c   1.000
_cell.angle_alpha   90.00
_cell.angle_beta   90.00
_cell.angle_gamma   90.00
#
_symmetry.space_group_name_H-M   'P 1'
#
loop_
_entity.id
_entity.type
_entity.pdbx_description
1 polymer ?
#
loop_
_entity_poly.entity_id
_entity_poly.type
_entity_poly.pdbx_seq_one_letter_code
_entity_poly.pdbx_strand_id
1 'polypeptide(L)'
;MTSQSEQSNFKTFKAPRDELDLGDQGLWSVSSAKPGYGVNQLRDDSISTLWQSEGPQPHFIRIEFPKKTAVTQISIYVDMAMDDSYTPCKLAISVGTFKHDLQVIKAVELKNPRGWQNIRLSSESEDEEEPESSDDSDEDVDDDTDTFIKGHLFQVAVLANHLNGKDTHIRCLKIFGPRAQAKPRLDGFGPNHHELLLMHETIR
;
A
#
# COMPACT_ATOMS: atom_id res chain seq x y z
N MET A 1 37.11 -26.21 -13.01
CA MET A 1 36.32 -27.08 -12.10
C MET A 1 36.59 -26.52 -10.72
N THR A 2 35.72 -25.88 -9.96
CA THR A 2 34.25 -25.82 -9.78
C THR A 2 34.08 -24.55 -8.89
N SER A 3 33.09 -23.67 -8.92
CA SER A 3 31.68 -23.75 -9.24
C SER A 3 31.19 -22.34 -9.57
N GLN A 4 30.56 -22.16 -10.73
CA GLN A 4 29.46 -21.21 -10.84
C GLN A 4 28.27 -21.83 -10.10
N SER A 5 27.58 -21.05 -9.27
CA SER A 5 26.11 -21.07 -9.09
C SER A 5 25.74 -20.73 -7.65
N GLU A 6 25.44 -19.46 -7.40
CA GLU A 6 24.44 -19.04 -6.42
C GLU A 6 24.01 -17.61 -6.80
N GLN A 7 23.48 -17.45 -8.01
CA GLN A 7 22.57 -16.35 -8.28
C GLN A 7 21.30 -16.67 -7.50
N SER A 8 21.25 -16.19 -6.26
CA SER A 8 20.10 -16.28 -5.37
C SER A 8 18.89 -15.74 -6.12
N ASN A 9 17.93 -16.64 -6.32
CA ASN A 9 16.65 -16.39 -6.97
C ASN A 9 15.81 -15.44 -6.10
N PHE A 10 16.15 -14.14 -6.12
CA PHE A 10 15.34 -13.11 -5.50
C PHE A 10 14.06 -13.02 -6.31
N LYS A 11 12.97 -13.56 -5.75
CA LYS A 11 11.66 -13.51 -6.39
C LYS A 11 11.33 -12.04 -6.66
N THR A 12 11.44 -11.61 -7.92
CA THR A 12 10.94 -10.33 -8.40
C THR A 12 9.51 -10.19 -7.90
N PHE A 13 9.18 -9.04 -7.30
CA PHE A 13 7.83 -8.79 -6.84
C PHE A 13 6.86 -9.00 -7.99
N LYS A 14 5.88 -9.88 -7.81
CA LYS A 14 4.80 -10.09 -8.78
C LYS A 14 3.61 -9.27 -8.32
N ALA A 15 3.34 -8.18 -9.04
CA ALA A 15 2.14 -7.39 -8.79
C ALA A 15 0.88 -8.27 -8.95
N PRO A 16 -0.15 -8.06 -8.11
CA PRO A 16 -1.43 -8.71 -8.31
C PRO A 16 -1.99 -8.41 -9.72
N ARG A 17 -2.71 -9.38 -10.30
CA ARG A 17 -3.42 -9.15 -11.57
C ARG A 17 -4.48 -8.07 -11.35
N ASP A 18 -4.64 -7.19 -12.33
CA ASP A 18 -5.65 -6.12 -12.33
C ASP A 18 -5.53 -5.02 -11.26
N GLU A 19 -4.41 -4.98 -10.55
CA GLU A 19 -4.06 -3.89 -9.63
C GLU A 19 -2.96 -2.99 -10.20
N LEU A 20 -2.89 -1.77 -9.69
CA LEU A 20 -1.90 -0.76 -10.03
C LEU A 20 -1.08 -0.40 -8.81
N ASP A 21 0.25 -0.29 -8.96
CA ASP A 21 1.11 0.29 -7.93
C ASP A 21 0.82 1.80 -7.84
N LEU A 22 0.36 2.22 -6.67
CA LEU A 22 -0.04 3.60 -6.37
C LEU A 22 1.09 4.39 -5.71
N GLY A 23 2.29 3.80 -5.52
CA GLY A 23 3.36 4.42 -4.74
C GLY A 23 3.73 5.82 -5.21
N ASP A 24 3.77 6.06 -6.51
CA ASP A 24 4.13 7.37 -7.10
C ASP A 24 3.03 8.44 -6.99
N GLN A 25 1.79 8.04 -6.63
CA GLN A 25 0.68 8.96 -6.47
C GLN A 25 0.58 9.54 -5.04
N GLY A 26 1.37 9.00 -4.10
CA GLY A 26 1.35 9.40 -2.70
C GLY A 26 2.63 10.12 -2.26
N LEU A 27 2.50 10.99 -1.27
CA LEU A 27 3.61 11.55 -0.50
C LEU A 27 3.97 10.60 0.64
N TRP A 28 5.23 10.26 0.75
CA TRP A 28 5.72 9.28 1.74
C TRP A 28 6.46 9.96 2.88
N SER A 29 6.19 9.51 4.10
CA SER A 29 6.94 9.92 5.28
C SER A 29 7.08 8.76 6.26
N VAL A 30 8.10 8.85 7.11
CA VAL A 30 8.35 7.87 8.19
C VAL A 30 8.43 8.59 9.53
N SER A 31 8.21 7.87 10.63
CA SER A 31 8.33 8.40 11.99
C SER A 31 9.72 8.92 12.29
N SER A 32 10.73 8.16 11.86
CA SER A 32 12.15 8.44 12.03
C SER A 32 12.93 7.64 11.00
N ALA A 33 14.16 8.04 10.75
CA ALA A 33 15.06 7.28 9.90
C ALA A 33 16.50 7.54 10.32
N LYS A 34 17.32 6.49 10.30
CA LYS A 34 18.76 6.63 10.34
C LYS A 34 19.24 7.36 9.07
N PRO A 35 20.21 8.29 9.16
CA PRO A 35 20.73 9.00 7.98
C PRO A 35 21.17 8.02 6.89
N GLY A 36 20.59 8.16 5.68
CA GLY A 36 20.86 7.28 4.53
C GLY A 36 20.01 6.01 4.44
N TYR A 37 19.11 5.77 5.39
CA TYR A 37 18.21 4.60 5.44
C TYR A 37 16.75 5.06 5.58
N GLY A 38 16.28 5.90 4.65
CA GLY A 38 15.00 6.59 4.72
C GLY A 38 13.98 6.09 3.70
N VAL A 39 13.02 6.96 3.37
CA VAL A 39 11.96 6.71 2.38
C VAL A 39 12.51 6.31 1.01
N ASN A 40 13.66 6.87 0.61
CA ASN A 40 14.26 6.56 -0.70
C ASN A 40 14.60 5.06 -0.79
N GLN A 41 15.26 4.52 0.25
CA GLN A 41 15.61 3.10 0.31
C GLN A 41 14.38 2.19 0.45
N LEU A 42 13.33 2.66 1.12
CA LEU A 42 12.06 1.91 1.23
C LEU A 42 11.37 1.69 -0.14
N ARG A 43 11.67 2.54 -1.12
CA ARG A 43 10.93 2.64 -2.40
C ARG A 43 11.78 2.32 -3.63
N ASP A 44 13.07 2.00 -3.49
CA ASP A 44 14.00 1.84 -4.61
C ASP A 44 13.97 0.44 -5.28
N ASP A 45 12.97 -0.38 -4.94
CA ASP A 45 12.78 -1.77 -5.42
C ASP A 45 13.97 -2.71 -5.16
N SER A 46 14.95 -2.29 -4.35
CA SER A 46 16.10 -3.10 -3.99
C SER A 46 15.91 -3.71 -2.61
N ILE A 47 16.16 -5.02 -2.52
CA ILE A 47 16.15 -5.73 -1.23
C ILE A 47 17.47 -5.62 -0.47
N SER A 48 18.51 -5.05 -1.08
CA SER A 48 19.81 -4.84 -0.43
C SER A 48 19.86 -3.55 0.38
N THR A 49 18.96 -2.61 0.07
CA THR A 49 18.71 -1.35 0.78
C THR A 49 17.50 -1.52 1.71
N LEU A 50 17.35 -0.59 2.65
CA LEU A 50 16.26 -0.62 3.63
C LEU A 50 16.00 0.75 4.24
N TRP A 51 14.77 0.94 4.70
CA TRP A 51 14.48 1.91 5.75
C TRP A 51 14.86 1.31 7.10
N GLN A 52 15.59 2.09 7.90
CA GLN A 52 15.89 1.79 9.29
C GLN A 52 15.31 2.90 10.17
N SER A 53 14.39 2.55 11.06
CA SER A 53 13.90 3.51 12.06
C SER A 53 15.01 3.92 13.04
N GLU A 54 14.87 5.10 13.63
CA GLU A 54 15.76 5.55 14.71
C GLU A 54 14.96 6.44 15.67
N GLY A 55 14.25 5.85 16.62
CA GLY A 55 13.36 6.62 17.50
C GLY A 55 12.56 5.80 18.50
N PRO A 56 11.58 6.41 19.19
CA PRO A 56 10.66 5.69 20.05
C PRO A 56 9.62 4.92 19.23
N GLN A 57 9.22 3.74 19.72
CA GLN A 57 8.08 2.99 19.18
C GLN A 57 6.75 3.68 19.55
N PRO A 58 5.68 3.51 18.74
CA PRO A 58 5.65 2.74 17.49
C PRO A 58 6.31 3.48 16.32
N HIS A 59 6.99 2.74 15.45
CA HIS A 59 7.51 3.29 14.19
C HIS A 59 6.40 3.28 13.15
N PHE A 60 6.39 4.23 12.22
CA PHE A 60 5.35 4.23 11.18
C PHE A 60 5.86 4.69 9.83
N ILE A 61 5.24 4.14 8.78
CA ILE A 61 5.31 4.63 7.40
C ILE A 61 3.94 5.21 7.07
N ARG A 62 3.91 6.40 6.47
CA ARG A 62 2.70 7.08 6.03
C ARG A 62 2.74 7.37 4.54
N ILE A 63 1.59 7.21 3.90
CA ILE A 63 1.38 7.48 2.49
C ILE A 63 0.15 8.38 2.38
N GLU A 64 0.37 9.62 1.95
CA GLU A 64 -0.66 10.65 1.84
C GLU A 64 -1.00 10.91 0.37
N PHE A 65 -2.24 10.68 -0.01
CA PHE A 65 -2.76 10.88 -1.36
C PHE A 65 -3.52 12.19 -1.47
N PRO A 66 -3.23 13.02 -2.51
CA PRO A 66 -3.96 14.28 -2.73
C PRO A 66 -5.46 14.09 -2.97
N LYS A 67 -5.84 12.96 -3.59
CA LYS A 67 -7.23 12.55 -3.82
C LYS A 67 -7.58 11.36 -2.94
N LYS A 68 -8.85 11.21 -2.58
CA LYS A 68 -9.35 10.02 -1.88
C LYS A 68 -9.09 8.81 -2.77
N THR A 69 -8.13 7.99 -2.38
CA THR A 69 -7.60 6.89 -3.21
C THR A 69 -8.04 5.58 -2.60
N ALA A 70 -8.49 4.62 -3.42
CA ALA A 70 -8.82 3.31 -2.90
C ALA A 70 -7.68 2.32 -3.07
N VAL A 71 -7.41 1.62 -1.99
CA VAL A 71 -6.26 0.74 -1.81
C VAL A 71 -6.78 -0.65 -1.47
N THR A 72 -6.32 -1.63 -2.22
CA THR A 72 -6.66 -3.06 -2.10
C THR A 72 -5.65 -3.79 -1.20
N GLN A 73 -4.37 -3.44 -1.32
CA GLN A 73 -3.28 -4.18 -0.71
C GLN A 73 -2.10 -3.28 -0.36
N ILE A 74 -1.47 -3.57 0.78
CA ILE A 74 -0.13 -3.08 1.12
C ILE A 74 0.81 -4.29 1.16
N SER A 75 1.93 -4.20 0.46
CA SER A 75 2.93 -5.29 0.40
C SER A 75 4.24 -4.80 0.97
N ILE A 76 4.81 -5.54 1.91
CA ILE A 76 6.11 -5.21 2.53
C ILE A 76 7.09 -6.35 2.31
N TYR A 77 8.37 -6.02 2.10
CA TYR A 77 9.44 -7.01 2.12
C TYR A 77 10.15 -6.95 3.47
N VAL A 78 10.11 -8.07 4.18
CA VAL A 78 10.78 -8.28 5.47
C VAL A 78 11.40 -9.67 5.49
N ASP A 79 12.56 -9.85 6.12
CA ASP A 79 13.20 -11.15 6.20
C ASP A 79 13.90 -11.35 7.56
N MET A 80 13.31 -12.23 8.38
CA MET A 80 13.84 -12.53 9.71
C MET A 80 15.27 -13.09 9.68
N ALA A 81 15.64 -13.83 8.64
CA ALA A 81 16.99 -14.39 8.55
C ALA A 81 18.04 -13.32 8.25
N MET A 82 17.65 -12.22 7.60
CA MET A 82 18.54 -11.11 7.27
C MET A 82 18.58 -10.05 8.38
N ASP A 83 17.44 -9.80 9.03
CA ASP A 83 17.25 -8.64 9.90
C ASP A 83 17.11 -8.98 11.40
N ASP A 84 16.97 -10.26 11.75
CA ASP A 84 16.91 -10.75 13.15
C ASP A 84 15.93 -9.91 14.01
N SER A 85 16.41 -9.26 15.06
CA SER A 85 15.59 -8.42 15.96
C SER A 85 15.02 -7.15 15.32
N TYR A 86 15.51 -6.69 14.17
CA TYR A 86 14.95 -5.54 13.45
C TYR A 86 13.69 -5.89 12.65
N THR A 87 13.31 -7.17 12.63
CA THR A 87 12.18 -7.66 11.84
C THR A 87 10.85 -7.34 12.54
N PRO A 88 9.88 -6.66 11.89
CA PRO A 88 8.56 -6.45 12.45
C PRO A 88 7.84 -7.78 12.74
N CYS A 89 7.19 -7.89 13.90
CA CYS A 89 6.33 -9.04 14.23
C CYS A 89 4.86 -8.64 14.44
N LYS A 90 4.58 -7.38 14.77
CA LYS A 90 3.22 -6.86 14.95
C LYS A 90 3.05 -5.53 14.25
N LEU A 91 2.08 -5.46 13.36
CA LEU A 91 1.74 -4.28 12.58
C LEU A 91 0.28 -3.86 12.82
N ALA A 92 0.01 -2.57 12.66
CA ALA A 92 -1.34 -2.04 12.52
C ALA A 92 -1.42 -1.15 11.28
N ILE A 93 -2.43 -1.39 10.46
CA ILE A 93 -2.77 -0.56 9.32
C ILE A 93 -3.90 0.35 9.73
N SER A 94 -3.70 1.65 9.53
CA SER A 94 -4.69 2.69 9.81
C SER A 94 -4.98 3.54 8.59
N VAL A 95 -6.21 4.03 8.49
CA VAL A 95 -6.68 4.92 7.41
C VAL A 95 -7.38 6.13 8.01
N GLY A 96 -7.22 7.29 7.38
CA GLY A 96 -7.87 8.54 7.79
C GLY A 96 -7.80 9.61 6.72
N THR A 97 -8.22 10.82 7.08
CA THR A 97 -8.06 12.02 6.26
C THR A 97 -6.81 12.79 6.66
N PHE A 98 -6.54 12.83 7.96
CA PHE A 98 -5.44 13.56 8.60
C PHE A 98 -4.70 12.67 9.60
N LYS A 99 -3.61 13.18 10.19
CA LYS A 99 -2.82 12.39 11.15
C LYS A 99 -3.54 12.10 12.46
N HIS A 100 -4.55 12.91 12.83
CA HIS A 100 -5.24 12.84 14.11
C HIS A 100 -6.55 12.04 14.07
N ASP A 101 -7.05 11.70 12.88
CA ASP A 101 -8.29 10.93 12.68
C ASP A 101 -8.03 9.50 12.15
N LEU A 102 -6.77 9.05 12.21
CA LEU A 102 -6.38 7.69 11.80
C LEU A 102 -7.13 6.64 12.62
N GLN A 103 -7.85 5.77 11.93
CA GLN A 103 -8.52 4.61 12.52
C GLN A 103 -7.81 3.33 12.09
N VAL A 104 -7.53 2.45 13.05
CA VAL A 104 -6.95 1.13 12.75
C VAL A 104 -8.01 0.29 12.05
N ILE A 105 -7.70 -0.18 10.85
CA ILE A 105 -8.58 -1.02 10.03
C ILE A 105 -8.14 -2.49 10.05
N LYS A 106 -6.86 -2.78 10.29
CA LYS A 106 -6.33 -4.14 10.29
C LYS A 106 -5.12 -4.25 11.21
N ALA A 107 -5.10 -5.27 12.07
CA ALA A 107 -3.92 -5.67 12.82
C ALA A 107 -3.33 -6.92 12.18
N VAL A 108 -2.00 -7.00 12.07
CA VAL A 108 -1.31 -8.11 11.41
C VAL A 108 -0.20 -8.61 12.32
N GLU A 109 -0.15 -9.93 12.50
CA GLU A 109 0.96 -10.61 13.17
C GLU A 109 1.77 -11.41 12.15
N LEU A 110 3.07 -11.14 12.12
CA LEU A 110 4.01 -11.81 11.21
C LEU A 110 4.78 -12.89 11.99
N LYS A 111 4.58 -14.15 11.62
CA LYS A 111 5.25 -15.29 12.26
C LYS A 111 6.41 -15.77 11.38
N ASN A 112 7.64 -15.46 11.78
CA ASN A 112 8.88 -15.80 11.06
C ASN A 112 8.85 -15.35 9.59
N PRO A 113 8.56 -14.07 9.30
CA PRO A 113 8.34 -13.63 7.92
C PRO A 113 9.63 -13.72 7.10
N ARG A 114 9.47 -14.14 5.84
CA ARG A 114 10.54 -14.18 4.83
C ARG A 114 10.01 -13.76 3.47
N GLY A 115 10.56 -12.67 2.94
CA GLY A 115 10.19 -12.10 1.65
C GLY A 115 8.93 -11.23 1.72
N TRP A 116 8.24 -11.13 0.58
CA TRP A 116 7.03 -10.31 0.44
C TRP A 116 5.88 -10.81 1.31
N GLN A 117 5.39 -9.93 2.18
CA GLN A 117 4.16 -10.08 2.96
C GLN A 117 3.09 -9.20 2.34
N ASN A 118 2.08 -9.83 1.74
CA ASN A 118 0.98 -9.15 1.07
C ASN A 118 -0.21 -9.05 2.02
N ILE A 119 -0.59 -7.82 2.38
CA ILE A 119 -1.66 -7.54 3.34
C ILE A 119 -2.85 -6.94 2.59
N ARG A 120 -3.90 -7.74 2.42
CA ARG A 120 -5.19 -7.27 1.89
C ARG A 120 -5.87 -6.34 2.89
N LEU A 121 -6.45 -5.24 2.41
CA LEU A 121 -7.11 -4.25 3.27
C LEU A 121 -8.61 -4.48 3.44
N SER A 122 -9.26 -5.16 2.49
CA SER A 122 -10.63 -5.63 2.67
C SER A 122 -10.70 -6.72 3.74
N SER A 123 -11.86 -6.83 4.39
CA SER A 123 -12.20 -7.98 5.22
C SER A 123 -12.31 -9.20 4.32
N GLU A 124 -11.40 -10.16 4.47
CA GLU A 124 -11.69 -11.52 4.04
C GLU A 124 -12.69 -12.05 5.06
N SER A 125 -13.97 -12.19 4.68
CA SER A 125 -14.84 -13.13 5.39
C SER A 125 -14.18 -14.49 5.28
N GLU A 126 -13.61 -14.98 6.38
CA GLU A 126 -13.16 -16.35 6.49
C GLU A 126 -14.39 -17.27 6.53
N ASP A 127 -15.14 -17.35 5.43
CA ASP A 127 -16.28 -18.26 5.29
C ASP A 127 -16.11 -19.08 4.01
N GLU A 128 -15.34 -20.18 4.11
CA GLU A 128 -15.62 -21.35 3.28
C GLU A 128 -16.79 -22.10 3.93
N GLU A 129 -18.03 -21.92 3.45
CA GLU A 129 -19.01 -23.00 3.26
C GLU A 129 -19.93 -22.65 2.06
N GLU A 130 -20.26 -23.67 1.27
CA GLU A 130 -20.90 -23.71 -0.06
C GLU A 130 -22.22 -22.90 -0.24
N PRO A 131 -22.62 -22.57 -1.48
CA PRO A 131 -23.84 -21.80 -1.75
C PRO A 131 -25.08 -22.69 -1.76
N GLU A 132 -25.94 -22.56 -0.73
CA GLU A 132 -27.29 -23.11 -0.73
C GLU A 132 -28.31 -22.01 -1.09
N SER A 133 -28.69 -22.00 -2.37
CA SER A 133 -30.00 -21.60 -2.95
C SER A 133 -30.61 -20.21 -2.70
N SER A 134 -30.78 -19.50 -3.84
CA SER A 134 -31.95 -18.73 -4.30
C SER A 134 -32.74 -17.82 -3.34
N ASP A 135 -32.69 -16.51 -3.59
CA ASP A 135 -33.92 -15.71 -3.66
C ASP A 135 -33.77 -14.56 -4.67
N ASP A 136 -34.84 -14.32 -5.41
CA ASP A 136 -34.94 -13.45 -6.59
C ASP A 136 -35.36 -12.06 -6.12
N SER A 137 -34.43 -11.11 -6.06
CA SER A 137 -34.75 -9.70 -5.86
C SER A 137 -33.82 -8.83 -6.69
N ASP A 138 -34.36 -8.31 -7.80
CA ASP A 138 -33.82 -7.21 -8.58
C ASP A 138 -33.71 -5.95 -7.70
N GLU A 139 -32.59 -5.80 -7.00
CA GLU A 139 -32.11 -4.51 -6.51
C GLU A 139 -30.78 -4.23 -7.22
N ASP A 140 -30.66 -3.06 -7.85
CA ASP A 140 -29.41 -2.54 -8.38
C ASP A 140 -28.44 -2.29 -7.21
N VAL A 141 -27.80 -3.35 -6.72
CA VAL A 141 -26.75 -3.28 -5.71
C VAL A 141 -25.46 -2.88 -6.43
N ASP A 142 -25.04 -1.63 -6.27
CA ASP A 142 -23.65 -1.22 -6.49
C ASP A 142 -22.77 -1.97 -5.45
N ASP A 143 -22.56 -3.28 -5.63
CA ASP A 143 -21.73 -4.16 -4.79
C ASP A 143 -20.24 -3.96 -5.12
N ASP A 144 -19.79 -2.70 -5.05
CA ASP A 144 -18.42 -2.28 -5.33
C ASP A 144 -17.70 -1.86 -4.02
N THR A 145 -18.32 -2.14 -2.87
CA THR A 145 -17.89 -1.61 -1.57
C THR A 145 -16.90 -2.48 -0.81
N ASP A 146 -16.74 -3.76 -1.14
CA ASP A 146 -15.98 -4.69 -0.28
C ASP A 146 -14.58 -5.08 -0.81
N THR A 147 -14.14 -4.50 -1.93
CA THR A 147 -12.86 -4.88 -2.55
C THR A 147 -11.67 -3.99 -2.16
N PHE A 148 -11.92 -2.80 -1.61
CA PHE A 148 -10.86 -1.83 -1.29
C PHE A 148 -11.24 -0.90 -0.14
N ILE A 149 -10.24 -0.29 0.49
CA ILE A 149 -10.44 0.78 1.46
C ILE A 149 -10.07 2.13 0.85
N LYS A 150 -10.96 3.12 0.97
CA LYS A 150 -10.76 4.50 0.48
C LYS A 150 -10.23 5.42 1.58
N GLY A 151 -9.14 6.13 1.33
CA GLY A 151 -8.56 7.08 2.27
C GLY A 151 -7.70 8.15 1.60
N HIS A 152 -7.37 9.20 2.37
CA HIS A 152 -6.32 10.14 1.98
C HIS A 152 -4.99 9.80 2.64
N LEU A 153 -5.02 9.27 3.86
CA LEU A 153 -3.81 8.90 4.60
C LEU A 153 -3.88 7.41 4.97
N PHE A 154 -2.86 6.67 4.55
CA PHE A 154 -2.64 5.28 4.96
C PHE A 154 -1.39 5.24 5.85
N GLN A 155 -1.48 4.56 6.99
CA GLN A 155 -0.36 4.39 7.91
C GLN A 155 -0.13 2.91 8.19
N VAL A 156 1.12 2.46 8.03
CA VAL A 156 1.61 1.18 8.52
C VAL A 156 2.41 1.46 9.78
N ALA A 157 1.87 1.11 10.94
CA ALA A 157 2.54 1.22 12.23
C ALA A 157 3.17 -0.13 12.61
N VAL A 158 4.45 -0.10 12.93
CA VAL A 158 5.20 -1.21 13.52
C VAL A 158 5.08 -1.09 15.03
N LEU A 159 4.29 -1.98 15.62
CA LEU A 159 3.97 -1.98 17.04
C LEU A 159 4.98 -2.78 17.86
N ALA A 160 5.58 -3.81 17.26
CA ALA A 160 6.62 -4.61 17.88
C ALA A 160 7.48 -5.30 16.81
N ASN A 161 8.74 -5.56 17.18
CA ASN A 161 9.68 -6.38 16.41
C ASN A 161 9.96 -7.71 17.11
N HIS A 162 10.50 -8.66 16.35
CA HIS A 162 11.04 -9.90 16.88
C HIS A 162 12.10 -9.62 17.96
N LEU A 163 12.17 -10.52 18.96
CA LEU A 163 13.12 -10.43 20.08
C LEU A 163 13.09 -9.08 20.83
N ASN A 164 11.95 -8.37 20.78
CA ASN A 164 11.79 -7.02 21.34
C ASN A 164 12.82 -6.01 20.80
N GLY A 165 13.24 -6.15 19.54
CA GLY A 165 14.14 -5.19 18.91
C GLY A 165 13.56 -3.78 18.91
N LYS A 166 14.43 -2.81 19.19
CA LYS A 166 14.04 -1.40 19.35
C LYS A 166 13.68 -0.75 18.01
N ASP A 167 14.55 -0.89 17.03
CA ASP A 167 14.43 -0.27 15.70
C ASP A 167 14.04 -1.32 14.66
N THR A 168 13.49 -0.88 13.53
CA THR A 168 12.88 -1.74 12.51
C THR A 168 13.57 -1.60 11.16
N HIS A 169 13.72 -2.71 10.43
CA HIS A 169 14.09 -2.75 9.02
C HIS A 169 12.88 -3.12 8.15
N ILE A 170 12.60 -2.31 7.15
CA ILE A 170 11.73 -2.69 6.03
C ILE A 170 12.47 -2.38 4.74
N ARG A 171 12.66 -3.40 3.91
CA ARG A 171 13.47 -3.31 2.69
C ARG A 171 12.70 -2.68 1.56
N CYS A 172 11.42 -3.03 1.42
CA CYS A 172 10.56 -2.43 0.41
C CYS A 172 9.11 -2.36 0.90
N LEU A 173 8.38 -1.32 0.50
CA LEU A 173 6.92 -1.25 0.65
C LEU A 173 6.29 -0.78 -0.66
N LYS A 174 5.25 -1.50 -1.09
CA LYS A 174 4.39 -1.16 -2.22
C LYS A 174 2.94 -1.07 -1.78
N ILE A 175 2.17 -0.21 -2.42
CA ILE A 175 0.76 0.04 -2.13
C ILE A 175 -0.04 -0.08 -3.42
N PHE A 176 -1.10 -0.86 -3.41
CA PHE A 176 -1.85 -1.20 -4.61
C PHE A 176 -3.30 -0.78 -4.51
N GLY A 177 -3.89 -0.48 -5.65
CA GLY A 177 -5.32 -0.28 -5.78
C GLY A 177 -5.88 -0.76 -7.11
N PRO A 178 -7.20 -0.69 -7.29
CA PRO A 178 -7.89 -1.11 -8.49
C PRO A 178 -7.42 -0.34 -9.73
N ARG A 179 -7.16 -1.05 -10.84
CA ARG A 179 -6.75 -0.42 -12.12
C ARG A 179 -7.77 0.58 -12.66
N ALA A 180 -9.05 0.40 -12.37
CA ALA A 180 -10.11 1.32 -12.80
C ALA A 180 -9.90 2.77 -12.34
N GLN A 181 -9.17 2.99 -11.24
CA GLN A 181 -8.86 4.32 -10.71
C GLN A 181 -7.83 5.12 -11.53
N ALA A 182 -7.18 4.46 -12.49
CA ALA A 182 -6.25 5.09 -13.41
C ALA A 182 -6.95 5.86 -14.54
N LYS A 183 -8.25 5.61 -14.78
CA LYS A 183 -9.01 6.40 -15.75
C LYS A 183 -9.28 7.79 -15.16
N PRO A 184 -8.83 8.90 -15.79
CA PRO A 184 -9.50 10.16 -15.55
C PRO A 184 -10.97 9.93 -15.91
N ARG A 185 -11.89 10.24 -14.99
CA ARG A 185 -13.30 10.37 -15.36
C ARG A 185 -13.37 11.47 -16.40
N LEU A 186 -13.48 11.08 -17.65
CA LEU A 186 -13.68 11.97 -18.79
C LEU A 186 -15.16 11.97 -19.17
N ASP A 187 -16.06 11.86 -18.18
CA ASP A 187 -17.48 11.72 -18.43
C ASP A 187 -18.23 12.75 -17.60
N GLY A 188 -18.84 13.73 -18.27
CA GLY A 188 -19.72 14.72 -17.65
C GLY A 188 -20.23 15.86 -18.54
N PHE A 189 -19.63 16.14 -19.70
CA PHE A 189 -20.27 16.98 -20.72
C PHE A 189 -20.76 16.08 -21.85
N GLY A 190 -22.06 15.80 -21.84
CA GLY A 190 -22.77 15.26 -22.98
C GLY A 190 -22.68 16.20 -24.20
N PRO A 191 -23.08 15.74 -25.38
CA PRO A 191 -22.94 16.51 -26.60
C PRO A 191 -24.02 17.59 -26.59
N ASN A 192 -23.71 18.81 -26.13
CA ASN A 192 -24.45 20.01 -26.52
C ASN A 192 -23.65 21.29 -26.22
N HIS A 193 -23.25 21.92 -27.32
CA HIS A 193 -23.12 23.37 -27.51
C HIS A 193 -22.56 24.22 -26.37
N HIS A 194 -21.33 24.69 -26.54
CA HIS A 194 -21.06 26.12 -26.36
C HIS A 194 -20.18 26.60 -27.50
N GLU A 195 -20.72 27.57 -28.23
CA GLU A 195 -20.06 28.28 -29.31
C GLU A 195 -18.65 28.72 -28.92
N LEU A 196 -17.75 28.56 -29.88
CA LEU A 196 -16.48 29.27 -29.98
C LEU A 196 -16.70 30.75 -29.69
N LEU A 197 -16.42 31.18 -28.45
CA LEU A 197 -16.24 32.59 -28.18
C LEU A 197 -14.96 33.02 -28.90
N LEU A 198 -15.16 33.57 -30.09
CA LEU A 198 -14.21 34.42 -30.79
C LEU A 198 -13.68 35.48 -29.82
N MET A 199 -12.49 35.27 -29.27
CA MET A 199 -11.64 36.38 -28.85
C MET A 199 -10.79 36.78 -30.05
N HIS A 200 -11.34 37.69 -30.85
CA HIS A 200 -10.50 38.66 -31.54
C HIS A 200 -9.84 39.52 -30.47
N GLU A 201 -8.51 39.58 -30.50
CA GLU A 201 -7.77 40.82 -30.30
C GLU A 201 -6.32 40.63 -30.73
N THR A 202 -5.97 41.17 -31.89
CA THR A 202 -4.60 41.55 -32.21
C THR A 202 -4.59 43.06 -32.41
N ILE A 203 -4.07 43.78 -31.41
CA ILE A 203 -3.56 45.14 -31.56
C ILE A 203 -2.14 45.13 -30.97
N ARG A 204 -1.13 45.06 -31.85
CA ARG A 204 -0.03 46.02 -31.97
C ARG A 204 0.92 45.60 -33.08
#